data_AF-A0A126G9I8-F1
#
_entry.id   AF-A0A126G9I8-F1
#
_cell.length_a   1.000
_cell.length_b   1.000
_cell.length_c   1.000
_cell.angle_alpha   90.00
_cell.angle_beta   90.00
_cell.angle_gamma   90.00
#
_symmetry.space_group_name_H-M   'P 1'
#
loop_
_entity.id
_entity.type
_entity.pdbx_description
1 polymer ?
#
loop_
_entity_poly.entity_id
_entity_poly.type
_entity_poly.pdbx_seq_one_letter_code
_entity_poly.pdbx_strand_id
1 'polypeptide(L)' 'MLKSYKYRIYPNSEQKEYLSKTFACTRFIYNKMLNDKIEYYKQIGEMLKNTPAQYKKDFEWLKEVDSLTLANA' A
#
# COMPACT_ATOMS: atom_id res chain seq x y z
N MET A 1 10.16 21.65 -24.37
CA MET A 1 10.02 22.50 -23.17
C MET A 1 9.27 21.69 -22.11
N LEU A 2 9.90 21.36 -20.98
CA LEU A 2 9.24 20.63 -19.90
C LEU A 2 8.30 21.58 -19.16
N LYS A 3 7.01 21.21 -19.07
CA LYS A 3 6.01 21.95 -18.27
C LYS A 3 5.81 21.22 -16.95
N SER A 4 5.79 21.97 -15.85
CA SER A 4 5.40 21.45 -14.54
C SER A 4 4.19 22.23 -14.02
N TYR A 5 3.37 21.55 -13.22
CA TYR A 5 2.18 22.12 -12.60
C TYR A 5 2.25 21.88 -11.09
N LYS A 6 1.81 22.88 -10.33
CA LYS A 6 1.72 22.81 -8.87
C LYS A 6 0.27 23.04 -8.47
N TYR A 7 -0.32 22.05 -7.82
CA TYR A 7 -1.68 22.11 -7.31
C TYR A 7 -1.67 22.03 -5.79
N ARG A 8 -2.61 22.75 -5.17
CA ARG A 8 -2.94 22.59 -3.75
C ARG A 8 -4.37 22.09 -3.67
N ILE A 9 -4.59 21.02 -2.92
CA ILE A 9 -5.92 20.47 -2.64
C ILE A 9 -6.39 20.90 -1.25
N TYR A 10 -7.70 21.05 -1.09
CA TYR A 10 -8.35 21.37 0.18
C TYR A 10 -9.42 20.31 0.47
N PRO A 11 -9.01 19.14 0.99
CA PRO A 11 -9.93 18.04 1.20
C PRO A 11 -10.95 18.35 2.30
N ASN A 12 -12.18 17.89 2.13
CA ASN A 12 -13.19 17.88 3.19
C ASN A 12 -12.87 16.78 4.23
N SER A 13 -13.69 16.66 5.29
CA SER A 13 -13.44 15.72 6.38
C SER A 13 -13.37 14.26 5.91
N GLU A 14 -14.31 13.82 5.07
CA GLU A 14 -14.37 12.47 4.52
C GLU A 14 -13.14 12.16 3.65
N GLN A 15 -12.73 13.11 2.80
CA GLN A 15 -11.55 12.97 1.96
C GLN A 15 -10.26 12.88 2.78
N LYS A 16 -10.14 13.65 3.88
CA LYS A 16 -8.99 13.55 4.77
C LYS A 16 -8.90 12.18 5.43
N GLU A 17 -10.03 11.63 5.87
CA GLU A 17 -10.08 10.29 6.44
C GLU A 17 -9.70 9.24 5.38
N TYR A 18 -10.30 9.31 4.19
CA TYR A 18 -10.00 8.41 3.08
C TYR A 18 -8.52 8.43 2.70
N LEU A 19 -7.93 9.62 2.54
CA LEU A 19 -6.49 9.77 2.24
C LEU A 19 -5.63 9.19 3.37
N SER A 20 -5.97 9.45 4.63
CA SER A 20 -5.23 8.93 5.78
C SER A 20 -5.26 7.40 5.83
N LYS A 21 -6.43 6.79 5.64
CA LYS A 21 -6.59 5.33 5.53
C LYS A 21 -5.78 4.79 4.36
N THR A 22 -5.87 5.43 3.20
CA THR A 22 -5.17 5.03 1.98
C THR A 22 -3.66 5.00 2.20
N PHE A 23 -3.06 6.10 2.68
CA PHE A 23 -1.62 6.16 2.94
C PHE A 23 -1.17 5.18 4.01
N ALA A 24 -1.95 5.02 5.09
CA ALA A 24 -1.64 4.06 6.15
C ALA A 24 -1.64 2.62 5.62
N CYS A 25 -2.66 2.25 4.83
CA CYS A 25 -2.77 0.91 4.26
C CYS A 25 -1.66 0.61 3.26
N THR A 26 -1.34 1.55 2.35
CA THR A 26 -0.25 1.43 1.39
C THR A 26 1.09 1.27 2.10
N ARG A 27 1.38 2.12 3.10
CA ARG A 27 2.62 2.02 3.89
C ARG A 27 2.71 0.67 4.61
N PHE A 28 1.62 0.22 5.22
CA PHE A 28 1.60 -1.06 5.91
C PHE A 28 1.87 -2.21 4.96
N ILE A 29 1.14 -2.30 3.85
CA ILE A 29 1.24 -3.46 2.94
C ILE A 29 2.63 -3.54 2.32
N TYR A 30 3.22 -2.40 1.94
CA TYR A 30 4.59 -2.33 1.45
C TYR A 30 5.57 -2.93 2.46
N ASN A 31 5.54 -2.44 3.70
CA ASN A 31 6.45 -2.89 4.76
C ASN A 31 6.24 -4.36 5.11
N LYS A 32 4.98 -4.82 5.18
CA LYS A 32 4.66 -6.21 5.46
C LYS A 32 5.16 -7.14 4.36
N MET A 33 4.90 -6.80 3.10
CA MET A 33 5.37 -7.58 1.96
C MET A 33 6.89 -7.60 1.85
N LEU A 34 7.56 -6.47 2.11
CA LEU A 34 9.02 -6.39 2.14
C LEU A 34 9.60 -7.28 3.25
N ASN A 35 9.06 -7.21 4.45
CA ASN A 35 9.49 -8.05 5.56
C ASN A 35 9.34 -9.54 5.23
N ASP A 36 8.20 -9.95 4.68
CA ASP A 36 7.97 -11.35 4.31
C ASP A 36 8.92 -11.83 3.20
N LYS A 37 9.25 -10.96 2.24
CA LYS A 37 10.28 -11.24 1.23
C LYS A 37 11.66 -11.44 1.85
N ILE A 38 12.04 -10.59 2.81
CA ILE A 38 13.33 -10.69 3.51
C ILE A 38 13.41 -12.01 4.29
N GLU A 39 12.37 -12.35 5.05
CA GLU A 39 12.34 -13.58 5.85
C GLU A 39 12.33 -14.83 4.96
N TYR A 40 11.54 -14.83 3.89
CA TYR A 40 11.53 -15.93 2.93
C TYR A 40 12.89 -16.12 2.25
N TYR A 41 13.55 -15.04 1.84
CA TYR A 41 14.89 -15.10 1.25
C TYR A 41 15.93 -15.66 2.23
N LYS A 42 15.90 -15.27 3.50
CA LYS A 42 16.81 -15.81 4.53
C LYS A 42 16.64 -17.32 4.73
N GLN A 43 15.44 -17.85 4.55
CA GLN A 43 15.13 -19.26 4.78
C GLN A 43 15.35 -20.14 3.54
N ILE A 44 14.97 -19.65 2.35
CA ILE A 44 14.91 -20.44 1.11
C ILE A 44 15.99 -20.03 0.10
N GLY A 45 16.53 -18.80 0.21
CA GLY A 45 17.47 -18.24 -0.77
C GLY A 45 16.81 -17.71 -2.05
N GLU A 46 15.47 -17.71 -2.12
CA GLU A 46 14.69 -17.26 -3.28
C GLU A 46 13.85 -16.02 -2.95
N MET A 47 13.42 -15.30 -3.99
CA MET A 47 12.56 -14.13 -3.83
C MET A 47 11.08 -14.52 -3.77
N LEU A 48 10.40 -14.17 -2.68
CA LEU A 48 8.96 -14.37 -2.55
C LEU A 48 8.17 -13.48 -3.53
N LYS A 49 7.27 -14.09 -4.30
CA LYS A 49 6.30 -13.40 -5.16
C LYS A 49 4.95 -13.33 -4.46
N ASN A 50 4.75 -12.32 -3.63
CA ASN A 50 3.49 -12.04 -2.94
C ASN A 50 2.73 -10.88 -3.58
N THR A 51 1.41 -10.86 -3.38
CA THR A 51 0.53 -9.75 -3.76
C THR A 51 -0.29 -9.28 -2.56
N PRO A 52 -0.77 -8.03 -2.52
CA PRO A 52 -1.60 -7.52 -1.42
C PRO A 52 -2.85 -8.35 -1.14
N ALA A 53 -3.40 -9.04 -2.15
CA ALA A 53 -4.64 -9.80 -2.04
C ALA A 53 -4.59 -10.88 -0.96
N GLN A 54 -3.43 -11.53 -0.77
CA GLN A 54 -3.28 -12.61 0.23
C GLN A 54 -3.46 -12.11 1.67
N TYR A 55 -3.16 -10.84 1.93
CA TYR A 55 -3.20 -10.22 3.25
C TYR A 55 -4.60 -9.73 3.64
N LYS A 56 -5.53 -9.62 2.69
CA LYS A 56 -6.90 -9.12 2.97
C LYS A 56 -7.74 -10.07 3.83
N LYS A 57 -7.30 -11.33 4.00
CA LYS A 57 -7.94 -12.29 4.92
C LYS A 57 -7.61 -11.95 6.38
N ASP A 58 -6.36 -11.63 6.66
CA ASP A 58 -5.88 -11.34 8.02
C ASP A 58 -6.08 -9.86 8.40
N PHE A 59 -6.11 -8.98 7.41
CA PHE A 59 -6.24 -7.52 7.59
C PHE A 59 -7.43 -6.99 6.79
N GLU A 60 -8.63 -7.15 7.35
CA GLU A 60 -9.87 -6.80 6.64
C GLU A 60 -9.98 -5.32 6.25
N TRP A 61 -9.37 -4.44 7.05
CA TRP A 61 -9.31 -2.99 6.78
C TRP A 61 -8.56 -2.64 5.49
N LEU A 62 -7.74 -3.56 4.93
CA LEU A 62 -7.18 -3.40 3.57
C LEU A 62 -8.26 -3.46 2.47
N LYS A 63 -9.50 -3.85 2.80
CA LYS A 63 -10.65 -3.80 1.88
C LYS A 63 -11.29 -2.41 1.82
N GLU A 64 -10.97 -1.51 2.76
CA GLU A 64 -11.55 -0.16 2.84
C GLU A 64 -10.94 0.83 1.83
N VAL A 65 -9.81 0.47 1.20
CA VAL A 65 -9.07 1.34 0.28
C VAL A 65 -8.97 0.73 -1.11
N ASP A 66 -8.72 1.57 -2.11
CA ASP A 66 -8.59 1.11 -3.49
C ASP A 66 -7.48 0.06 -3.66
N SER A 67 -7.87 -1.06 -4.27
CA SER A 67 -7.00 -2.18 -4.59
C SER A 67 -5.80 -1.79 -5.45
N LEU A 68 -5.94 -0.82 -6.36
CA LEU A 68 -4.83 -0.36 -7.20
C LEU A 68 -3.77 0.38 -6.36
N THR A 69 -4.19 1.09 -5.32
CA THR A 69 -3.25 1.78 -4.43
C THR A 69 -2.44 0.79 -3.60
N LEU A 70 -3.02 -0.36 -3.25
CA LEU A 70 -2.29 -1.44 -2.57
C LEU A 70 -1.36 -2.20 -3.52
N ALA A 71 -1.80 -2.46 -4.76
CA ALA A 71 -1.03 -3.20 -5.75
C ALA A 71 0.22 -2.44 -6.25
N ASN A 72 0.16 -1.11 -6.23
CA ASN A 72 1.25 -0.22 -6.65
C ASN A 72 1.95 0.46 -5.45
N ALA A 73 1.83 -0.15 -4.26
CA ALA A 73 2.47 0.33 -3.04
C ALA A 73 4.00 0.26 -3.09
#